data_AF-A0A6C0ENB9-F1
#
_entry.id   AF-A0A6C0ENB9-F1
#
_cell.length_a   1.000
_cell.length_b   1.000
_cell.length_c   1.000
_cell.angle_alpha   90.00
_cell.angle_beta   90.00
_cell.angle_gamma   90.00
#
_symmetry.space_group_name_H-M   'P 1'
#
loop_
_entity.id
_entity.type
_entity.pdbx_description
1 polymer ?
#
loop_
_entity_poly.entity_id
_entity_poly.type
_entity_poly.pdbx_seq_one_letter_code
_entity_poly.pdbx_strand_id
1 'polypeptide(L)'
;MLSSTEKKPCKWTNVKGNPCSWRALPDKKCCKRHSRWEDISPENSDLKKCSCCKNLFITTEIRKTCDKCKKYAEKDRKKEKKKDKNKDKKKCVGFNLKTKLPCKHFALDSDDYCGEHQKLKKFTELSKNGKVCTNWIRGCFNILDENDKSACKDCKKMQNEKDRKRYKLKQEKAISYNLVIKEDSMCIVCNSICKTDETTNKKCQPCYTAYKIAQKKRNPKDPYNKHLWECKSSSKKRNLSWELTDDTALELFKGSCHYCGHSKTQNGIDRKNNNLGYITGNVVSCCSTCNMMKYTLGYDDFFKIINIISLRMCFHSNHTVKLNNSPNVLFKCAKFQHTYNTYINNSCKNRNLLMNLNEEQFYSFKQMECYYCGYFGENKNCGIDRLDSSVDYTIANCIPCCTTCNFVKRDLPLGKFKTHVNQIYTFNFEK
;
A
#
# COMPACT_ATOMS: atom_id res chain seq x y z
N MET A 1 -53.98 -73.57 -0.14
CA MET A 1 -52.97 -74.64 0.03
C MET A 1 -52.06 -74.66 -1.17
N LEU A 2 -50.74 -74.64 -0.96
CA LEU A 2 -49.71 -75.25 -1.83
C LEU A 2 -48.34 -75.18 -1.10
N SER A 3 -48.00 -76.32 -0.50
CA SER A 3 -46.65 -76.89 -0.31
C SER A 3 -45.54 -76.04 0.33
N SER A 4 -45.32 -76.26 1.64
CA SER A 4 -44.02 -76.06 2.27
C SER A 4 -43.00 -77.05 1.68
N THR A 5 -42.14 -76.60 0.75
CA THR A 5 -40.99 -77.39 0.33
C THR A 5 -40.01 -77.48 1.51
N GLU A 6 -39.94 -78.62 2.18
CA GLU A 6 -38.92 -78.88 3.21
C GLU A 6 -37.52 -78.70 2.61
N LYS A 7 -36.83 -77.63 3.02
CA LYS A 7 -35.45 -77.37 2.57
C LYS A 7 -34.52 -78.42 3.18
N LYS A 8 -33.92 -79.24 2.32
CA LYS A 8 -32.97 -80.30 2.66
C LYS A 8 -31.69 -79.73 3.31
N PRO A 9 -31.02 -80.47 4.21
CA PRO A 9 -29.74 -80.05 4.78
C PRO A 9 -28.66 -79.96 3.68
N CYS A 10 -27.66 -79.09 3.87
CA CYS A 10 -26.55 -78.97 2.93
C CYS A 10 -25.66 -80.22 2.98
N LYS A 11 -25.33 -80.78 1.81
CA LYS A 11 -24.51 -82.02 1.70
C LYS A 11 -23.08 -81.92 2.24
N TRP A 12 -22.56 -80.71 2.47
CA TRP A 12 -21.17 -80.47 2.87
C TRP A 12 -20.98 -80.33 4.37
N THR A 13 -19.74 -80.48 4.84
CA THR A 13 -19.35 -80.20 6.23
C THR A 13 -18.85 -78.77 6.41
N ASN A 14 -18.97 -78.23 7.62
CA ASN A 14 -18.33 -76.96 7.98
C ASN A 14 -16.80 -77.11 8.17
N VAL A 15 -16.11 -76.00 8.49
CA VAL A 15 -14.65 -75.96 8.69
C VAL A 15 -14.14 -76.89 9.80
N LYS A 16 -14.99 -77.31 10.75
CA LYS A 16 -14.67 -78.26 11.83
C LYS A 16 -14.88 -79.72 11.43
N GLY A 17 -15.44 -80.00 10.24
CA GLY A 17 -15.76 -81.36 9.79
C GLY A 17 -17.14 -81.87 10.19
N ASN A 18 -17.91 -81.09 10.95
CA ASN A 18 -19.30 -81.44 11.28
C ASN A 18 -20.24 -81.10 10.12
N PRO A 19 -21.43 -81.73 10.02
CA PRO A 19 -22.43 -81.37 9.02
C PRO A 19 -22.66 -79.85 8.95
N CYS A 20 -22.77 -79.31 7.74
CA CYS A 20 -22.98 -77.88 7.59
C CYS A 20 -24.30 -77.49 8.26
N SER A 21 -24.25 -76.54 9.18
CA SER A 21 -25.41 -76.05 9.91
C SER A 21 -26.42 -75.28 9.04
N TRP A 22 -26.12 -75.08 7.75
CA TRP A 22 -26.94 -74.33 6.81
C TRP A 22 -27.74 -75.29 5.93
N ARG A 23 -28.97 -74.92 5.58
CA ARG A 23 -29.78 -75.69 4.63
C ARG A 23 -29.37 -75.43 3.18
N ALA A 24 -29.63 -76.40 2.32
CA ALA A 24 -29.43 -76.26 0.88
C ALA A 24 -30.37 -75.19 0.30
N LEU A 25 -29.95 -74.55 -0.81
CA LEU A 25 -30.82 -73.65 -1.56
C LEU A 25 -31.94 -74.45 -2.27
N PRO A 26 -33.10 -73.85 -2.58
CA PRO A 26 -34.14 -74.52 -3.37
C PRO A 26 -33.55 -75.12 -4.67
N ASP A 27 -33.92 -76.36 -4.98
CA ASP A 27 -33.43 -77.15 -6.12
C ASP A 27 -31.91 -77.40 -6.16
N LYS A 28 -31.21 -77.16 -5.05
CA LYS A 28 -29.78 -77.42 -4.89
C LYS A 28 -29.51 -78.41 -3.77
N LYS A 29 -28.33 -79.04 -3.82
CA LYS A 29 -27.81 -79.96 -2.80
C LYS A 29 -26.98 -79.25 -1.74
N CYS A 30 -26.58 -77.99 -1.95
CA CYS A 30 -25.78 -77.27 -0.96
C CYS A 30 -26.21 -75.81 -0.69
N CYS A 31 -25.69 -75.26 0.41
CA CYS A 31 -25.98 -73.90 0.86
C CYS A 31 -25.20 -72.87 0.04
N LYS A 32 -25.57 -71.58 0.15
CA LYS A 32 -24.88 -70.48 -0.55
C LYS A 32 -23.36 -70.49 -0.40
N ARG A 33 -22.82 -70.86 0.77
CA ARG A 33 -21.36 -70.91 1.02
C ARG A 33 -20.67 -72.10 0.35
N HIS A 34 -21.42 -73.18 0.15
CA HIS A 34 -20.94 -74.38 -0.52
C HIS A 34 -21.37 -74.47 -1.99
N SER A 35 -22.11 -73.48 -2.50
CA SER A 35 -22.60 -73.42 -3.89
C SER A 35 -21.50 -73.61 -4.94
N ARG A 36 -20.26 -73.23 -4.63
CA ARG A 36 -19.10 -73.46 -5.49
C ARG A 36 -18.74 -74.95 -5.66
N TRP A 37 -19.28 -75.81 -4.80
CA TRP A 37 -19.05 -77.24 -4.75
C TRP A 37 -20.35 -78.03 -5.06
N GLU A 38 -21.33 -77.39 -5.68
CA GLU A 38 -22.62 -77.99 -6.04
C GLU A 38 -22.39 -79.26 -6.89
N ASP A 39 -21.58 -79.14 -7.93
CA ASP A 39 -21.34 -80.20 -8.92
C ASP A 39 -20.16 -81.11 -8.56
N ILE A 40 -19.62 -80.99 -7.34
CA ILE A 40 -18.46 -81.76 -6.89
C ILE A 40 -18.90 -82.83 -5.89
N SER A 41 -18.34 -84.04 -6.05
CA SER A 41 -18.52 -85.12 -5.06
C SER A 41 -17.73 -84.82 -3.79
N PRO A 42 -18.30 -84.99 -2.59
CA PRO A 42 -17.55 -84.94 -1.32
C PRO A 42 -16.36 -85.89 -1.24
N GLU A 43 -16.36 -86.96 -2.04
CA GLU A 43 -15.30 -87.98 -2.13
C GLU A 43 -14.22 -87.63 -3.16
N ASN A 44 -14.28 -86.45 -3.78
CA ASN A 44 -13.28 -86.02 -4.76
C ASN A 44 -11.89 -85.93 -4.10
N SER A 45 -10.93 -86.70 -4.62
CA SER A 45 -9.54 -86.80 -4.10
C SER A 45 -8.77 -85.48 -4.13
N ASP A 46 -9.14 -84.56 -5.04
CA ASP A 46 -8.50 -83.26 -5.18
C ASP A 46 -9.07 -82.23 -4.20
N LEU A 47 -10.16 -82.54 -3.50
CA LEU A 47 -10.76 -81.64 -2.53
C LEU A 47 -10.03 -81.72 -1.18
N LYS A 48 -9.25 -80.69 -0.85
CA LYS A 48 -8.43 -80.63 0.37
C LYS A 48 -8.89 -79.52 1.30
N LYS A 49 -8.68 -79.68 2.61
CA LYS A 49 -8.84 -78.60 3.60
C LYS A 49 -7.55 -77.81 3.73
N CYS A 50 -7.63 -76.49 3.57
CA CYS A 50 -6.49 -75.59 3.75
C CYS A 50 -5.99 -75.62 5.19
N SER A 51 -4.69 -75.87 5.42
CA SER A 51 -4.09 -75.94 6.77
C SER A 51 -4.18 -74.63 7.53
N CYS A 52 -4.17 -73.48 6.83
CA CYS A 52 -4.25 -72.14 7.43
C CYS A 52 -5.70 -71.74 7.76
N CYS A 53 -6.59 -71.68 6.78
CA CYS A 53 -7.95 -71.15 6.96
C CYS A 53 -9.04 -72.22 7.15
N LYS A 54 -8.67 -73.51 7.08
CA LYS A 54 -9.55 -74.68 7.22
C LYS A 54 -10.67 -74.81 6.18
N ASN A 55 -10.76 -73.90 5.21
CA ASN A 55 -11.71 -73.99 4.10
C ASN A 55 -11.30 -75.05 3.09
N LEU A 56 -12.30 -75.65 2.44
CA LEU A 56 -12.12 -76.57 1.33
C LEU A 56 -11.60 -75.81 0.09
N PHE A 57 -10.71 -76.45 -0.66
CA PHE A 57 -10.24 -75.99 -1.97
C PHE A 57 -9.84 -77.19 -2.82
N ILE A 58 -9.93 -77.06 -4.14
CA ILE A 58 -9.53 -78.12 -5.07
C ILE A 58 -8.08 -77.92 -5.44
N THR A 59 -7.31 -78.99 -5.43
CA THR A 59 -5.96 -79.02 -5.95
C THR A 59 -5.52 -80.45 -6.25
N THR A 60 -4.95 -80.64 -7.43
CA THR A 60 -4.27 -81.89 -7.84
C THR A 60 -2.88 -82.01 -7.21
N GLU A 61 -2.29 -80.90 -6.76
CA GLU A 61 -0.98 -80.85 -6.10
C GLU A 61 -1.05 -81.32 -4.63
N ILE A 62 0.07 -81.78 -4.06
CA ILE A 62 0.20 -82.19 -2.64
C ILE A 62 0.08 -80.99 -1.66
N ARG A 63 -0.18 -79.78 -2.16
CA ARG A 63 -0.21 -78.57 -1.34
C ARG A 63 -1.33 -78.59 -0.30
N LYS A 64 -0.97 -78.15 0.91
CA LYS A 64 -1.87 -78.09 2.06
C LYS A 64 -2.56 -76.73 2.24
N THR A 65 -2.21 -75.71 1.47
CA THR A 65 -2.75 -74.34 1.62
C THR A 65 -3.43 -73.86 0.34
N CYS A 66 -4.55 -73.15 0.47
CA CYS A 66 -5.26 -72.57 -0.66
C CYS A 66 -4.53 -71.33 -1.21
N ASP A 67 -4.76 -71.01 -2.49
CA ASP A 67 -4.12 -69.87 -3.18
C ASP A 67 -4.27 -68.55 -2.45
N LYS A 68 -5.42 -68.33 -1.80
CA LYS A 68 -5.68 -67.12 -1.01
C LYS A 68 -4.68 -67.00 0.14
N CYS A 69 -4.50 -68.07 0.92
CA CYS A 69 -3.55 -68.09 2.04
C CYS A 69 -2.09 -67.99 1.57
N LYS A 70 -1.75 -68.62 0.44
CA LYS A 70 -0.40 -68.51 -0.18
C LYS A 70 -0.08 -67.06 -0.56
N LYS A 71 -1.01 -66.38 -1.24
CA LYS A 71 -0.87 -64.95 -1.60
C LYS A 71 -0.75 -64.04 -0.38
N TYR A 72 -1.47 -64.32 0.72
CA TYR A 72 -1.30 -63.56 1.96
C TYR A 72 0.08 -63.75 2.58
N ALA A 73 0.56 -64.99 2.70
CA ALA A 73 1.88 -65.28 3.24
C ALA A 73 3.01 -64.62 2.41
N GLU A 74 2.88 -64.60 1.08
CA GLU A 74 3.82 -63.90 0.21
C GLU A 74 3.82 -62.38 0.46
N LYS A 75 2.65 -61.77 0.65
CA LYS A 75 2.55 -60.34 0.99
C LYS A 75 3.21 -60.03 2.34
N ASP A 76 3.01 -60.88 3.34
CA ASP A 76 3.59 -60.67 4.66
C ASP A 76 5.11 -60.83 4.64
N ARG A 77 5.64 -61.84 3.93
CA ARG A 77 7.10 -61.96 3.69
C ARG A 77 7.69 -60.72 3.00
N LYS A 78 6.99 -60.16 2.02
CA LYS A 78 7.43 -58.92 1.35
C LYS A 78 7.40 -57.71 2.29
N LYS A 79 6.48 -57.64 3.25
CA LYS A 79 6.43 -56.59 4.27
C LYS A 79 7.57 -56.71 5.26
N GLU A 80 7.85 -57.91 5.77
CA GLU A 80 8.96 -58.16 6.70
C GLU A 80 10.31 -57.81 6.04
N LYS A 81 10.56 -58.28 4.81
CA LYS A 81 11.76 -57.88 4.04
C LYS A 81 11.91 -56.37 3.85
N LYS A 82 10.81 -55.61 3.77
CA LYS A 82 10.83 -54.14 3.69
C LYS A 82 11.08 -53.49 5.06
N LYS A 83 10.62 -54.08 6.15
CA LYS A 83 10.90 -53.61 7.51
C LYS A 83 12.38 -53.79 7.84
N ASP A 84 12.95 -54.96 7.56
CA ASP A 84 14.36 -55.25 7.80
C ASP A 84 15.27 -54.28 7.04
N LYS A 85 14.99 -54.04 5.73
CA LYS A 85 15.73 -53.05 4.92
C LYS A 85 15.65 -51.60 5.43
N ASN A 86 14.63 -51.28 6.22
CA ASN A 86 14.40 -49.92 6.72
C ASN A 86 14.79 -49.77 8.20
N LYS A 87 15.22 -50.86 8.87
CA LYS A 87 15.53 -50.88 10.29
C LYS A 87 16.69 -49.94 10.63
N ASP A 88 17.69 -49.89 9.75
CA ASP A 88 18.91 -49.10 9.93
C ASP A 88 18.90 -47.78 9.16
N LYS A 89 17.79 -47.45 8.48
CA LYS A 89 17.70 -46.18 7.73
C LYS A 89 17.46 -45.00 8.65
N LYS A 90 18.32 -43.98 8.52
CA LYS A 90 18.19 -42.71 9.23
C LYS A 90 16.86 -42.03 8.91
N LYS A 91 16.19 -41.49 9.94
CA LYS A 91 14.97 -40.68 9.79
C LYS A 91 15.32 -39.26 9.36
N CYS A 92 14.46 -38.68 8.52
CA CYS A 92 14.59 -37.27 8.13
C CYS A 92 14.44 -36.36 9.36
N VAL A 93 15.39 -35.44 9.55
CA VAL A 93 15.36 -34.45 10.65
C VAL A 93 14.39 -33.29 10.39
N GLY A 94 13.79 -33.23 9.20
CA GLY A 94 12.84 -32.20 8.81
C GLY A 94 11.48 -32.32 9.52
N PHE A 95 10.67 -31.27 9.37
CA PHE A 95 9.32 -31.20 9.94
C PHE A 95 8.29 -30.72 8.92
N ASN A 96 7.03 -31.03 9.15
CA ASN A 96 5.94 -30.50 8.34
C ASN A 96 5.70 -29.03 8.68
N LEU A 97 5.76 -28.15 7.68
CA LEU A 97 5.64 -26.70 7.90
C LEU A 97 4.27 -26.27 8.47
N LYS A 98 3.20 -27.03 8.19
CA LYS A 98 1.82 -26.76 8.62
C LYS A 98 1.53 -27.33 10.00
N THR A 99 1.83 -28.61 10.22
CA THR A 99 1.50 -29.30 11.50
C THR A 99 2.61 -29.21 12.53
N LYS A 100 3.82 -28.79 12.14
CA LYS A 100 5.04 -28.77 12.97
C LYS A 100 5.49 -30.14 13.49
N LEU A 101 4.88 -31.22 13.02
CA LEU A 101 5.26 -32.58 13.39
C LEU A 101 6.52 -33.04 12.63
N PRO A 102 7.35 -33.93 13.22
CA PRO A 102 8.50 -34.53 12.55
C PRO A 102 8.14 -35.25 11.25
N CYS A 103 9.06 -35.24 10.30
CA CYS A 103 8.91 -35.96 9.04
C CYS A 103 8.83 -37.47 9.28
N LYS A 104 7.89 -38.15 8.59
CA LYS A 104 7.72 -39.60 8.69
C LYS A 104 8.67 -40.36 7.76
N HIS A 105 9.23 -39.68 6.76
CA HIS A 105 10.09 -40.26 5.73
C HIS A 105 11.52 -40.49 6.25
N PHE A 106 12.20 -41.44 5.62
CA PHE A 106 13.63 -41.66 5.82
C PHE A 106 14.43 -40.59 5.10
N ALA A 107 15.61 -40.27 5.63
CA ALA A 107 16.56 -39.39 4.98
C ALA A 107 17.16 -40.04 3.73
N LEU A 108 17.79 -39.24 2.87
CA LEU A 108 18.60 -39.76 1.78
C LEU A 108 19.88 -40.38 2.33
N ASP A 109 20.50 -41.32 1.62
CA ASP A 109 21.67 -42.03 2.13
C ASP A 109 22.89 -41.08 2.33
N SER A 110 22.92 -39.96 1.61
CA SER A 110 23.96 -38.93 1.67
C SER A 110 23.57 -37.70 2.52
N ASP A 111 22.46 -37.73 3.25
CA ASP A 111 21.90 -36.54 3.90
C ASP A 111 21.10 -36.87 5.17
N ASP A 112 20.83 -35.84 5.96
CA ASP A 112 19.96 -35.87 7.14
C ASP A 112 18.50 -35.59 6.78
N TYR A 113 18.25 -35.12 5.56
CA TYR A 113 16.93 -34.76 5.05
C TYR A 113 16.46 -35.71 3.96
N CYS A 114 15.14 -35.92 3.87
CA CYS A 114 14.53 -36.64 2.74
C CYS A 114 14.47 -35.74 1.49
N GLY A 115 14.11 -36.32 0.34
CA GLY A 115 13.96 -35.58 -0.92
C GLY A 115 12.98 -34.40 -0.84
N GLU A 116 11.92 -34.50 -0.03
CA GLU A 116 10.94 -33.41 0.14
C GLU A 116 11.44 -32.26 1.02
N HIS A 117 12.44 -32.51 1.88
CA HIS A 117 12.97 -31.53 2.83
C HIS A 117 14.30 -30.90 2.39
N GLN A 118 14.75 -31.12 1.15
CA GLN A 118 15.97 -30.53 0.61
C GLN A 118 15.96 -28.98 0.61
N LYS A 119 14.79 -28.37 0.40
CA LYS A 119 14.65 -26.90 0.52
C LYS A 119 14.81 -26.43 1.97
N LEU A 120 14.33 -27.21 2.94
CA LEU A 120 14.47 -26.88 4.36
C LEU A 120 15.94 -26.98 4.77
N LYS A 121 16.67 -28.01 4.33
CA LYS A 121 18.12 -28.12 4.50
C LYS A 121 18.84 -26.85 4.03
N LYS A 122 18.67 -26.49 2.75
CA LYS A 122 19.32 -25.31 2.16
C LYS A 122 18.97 -24.02 2.89
N PHE A 123 17.72 -23.87 3.33
CA PHE A 123 17.30 -22.75 4.17
C PHE A 123 18.03 -22.74 5.52
N THR A 124 18.10 -23.87 6.21
CA THR A 124 18.78 -24.00 7.51
C THR A 124 20.27 -23.69 7.41
N GLU A 125 20.93 -24.14 6.35
CA GLU A 125 22.34 -23.85 6.08
C GLU A 125 22.58 -22.36 5.82
N LEU A 126 21.80 -21.75 4.93
CA LEU A 126 21.94 -20.33 4.58
C LEU A 126 21.56 -19.39 5.72
N SER A 127 20.63 -19.80 6.58
CA SER A 127 20.21 -19.02 7.75
C SER A 127 21.32 -18.81 8.77
N LYS A 128 22.40 -19.60 8.70
CA LYS A 128 23.61 -19.38 9.52
C LYS A 128 24.39 -18.13 9.10
N ASN A 129 24.28 -17.74 7.83
CA ASN A 129 25.05 -16.64 7.23
C ASN A 129 24.24 -15.34 7.06
N GLY A 130 22.98 -15.34 7.47
CA GLY A 130 22.11 -14.17 7.36
C GLY A 130 20.64 -14.53 7.21
N LYS A 131 19.79 -13.50 7.16
CA LYS A 131 18.34 -13.69 7.07
C LYS A 131 17.94 -14.09 5.65
N VAL A 132 17.35 -15.27 5.48
CA VAL A 132 16.90 -15.76 4.15
C VAL A 132 15.49 -15.25 3.82
N CYS A 133 15.23 -14.98 2.55
CA CYS A 133 13.89 -14.63 2.05
C CYS A 133 12.82 -15.66 2.44
N THR A 134 11.66 -15.19 2.93
CA THR A 134 10.53 -16.07 3.32
C THR A 134 9.95 -16.90 2.17
N ASN A 135 10.22 -16.53 0.91
CA ASN A 135 9.84 -17.31 -0.27
C ASN A 135 10.79 -18.50 -0.56
N TRP A 136 11.70 -18.87 0.35
CA TRP A 136 12.52 -20.08 0.24
C TRP A 136 11.70 -21.36 0.06
N ILE A 137 10.49 -21.41 0.64
CA ILE A 137 9.55 -22.53 0.46
C ILE A 137 9.19 -22.67 -1.03
N ARG A 138 9.14 -21.56 -1.75
CA ARG A 138 8.90 -21.47 -3.21
C ARG A 138 10.18 -21.48 -4.04
N GLY A 139 11.35 -21.61 -3.41
CA GLY A 139 12.66 -21.74 -4.08
C GLY A 139 13.54 -20.49 -4.07
N CYS A 140 13.15 -19.39 -3.41
CA CYS A 140 13.99 -18.19 -3.32
C CYS A 140 14.90 -18.22 -2.08
N PHE A 141 16.20 -18.36 -2.29
CA PHE A 141 17.20 -18.49 -1.22
C PHE A 141 18.08 -17.25 -1.04
N ASN A 142 17.64 -16.08 -1.53
CA ASN A 142 18.39 -14.84 -1.40
C ASN A 142 18.54 -14.47 0.08
N ILE A 143 19.74 -14.06 0.47
CA ILE A 143 20.01 -13.41 1.75
C ILE A 143 19.49 -11.97 1.67
N LEU A 144 18.84 -11.51 2.74
CA LEU A 144 18.23 -10.19 2.83
C LEU A 144 19.24 -9.16 3.34
N ASP A 145 19.21 -7.97 2.73
CA ASP A 145 19.93 -6.78 3.22
C ASP A 145 19.37 -6.32 4.57
N GLU A 146 20.11 -5.49 5.33
CA GLU A 146 19.65 -4.93 6.62
C GLU A 146 18.29 -4.21 6.54
N ASN A 147 18.03 -3.55 5.41
CA ASN A 147 16.77 -2.84 5.16
C ASN A 147 15.61 -3.76 4.71
N ASP A 148 15.90 -5.02 4.37
CA ASP A 148 14.89 -5.96 3.87
C ASP A 148 14.16 -6.68 5.02
N LYS A 149 12.85 -6.40 5.12
CA LYS A 149 12.00 -7.01 6.17
C LYS A 149 11.93 -8.54 6.13
N SER A 150 11.25 -9.12 5.15
CA SER A 150 10.93 -10.57 5.12
C SER A 150 11.01 -11.21 3.74
N ALA A 151 11.16 -10.42 2.68
CA ALA A 151 11.31 -10.92 1.32
C ALA A 151 12.31 -10.05 0.55
N CYS A 152 13.05 -10.65 -0.38
CA CYS A 152 13.98 -9.91 -1.22
C CYS A 152 13.24 -8.99 -2.19
N LYS A 153 13.97 -8.01 -2.75
CA LYS A 153 13.43 -7.01 -3.69
C LYS A 153 12.69 -7.65 -4.88
N ASP A 154 13.25 -8.70 -5.48
CA ASP A 154 12.63 -9.39 -6.64
C ASP A 154 11.34 -10.10 -6.27
N CYS A 155 11.33 -10.84 -5.16
CA CYS A 155 10.15 -11.50 -4.65
C CYS A 155 9.03 -10.50 -4.32
N LYS A 156 9.39 -9.36 -3.69
CA LYS A 156 8.45 -8.27 -3.40
C LYS A 156 7.88 -7.69 -4.69
N LYS A 157 8.72 -7.40 -5.70
CA LYS A 157 8.28 -6.86 -6.98
C LYS A 157 7.28 -7.80 -7.66
N MET A 158 7.63 -9.07 -7.79
CA MET A 158 6.75 -10.09 -8.38
C MET A 158 5.43 -10.22 -7.61
N GLN A 159 5.47 -10.24 -6.27
CA GLN A 159 4.26 -10.34 -5.45
C GLN A 159 3.37 -9.09 -5.58
N ASN A 160 3.97 -7.89 -5.57
CA ASN A 160 3.26 -6.63 -5.76
C ASN A 160 2.58 -6.54 -7.13
N GLU A 161 3.21 -7.04 -8.19
CA GLU A 161 2.60 -7.11 -9.52
C GLU A 161 1.39 -8.05 -9.56
N LYS A 162 1.52 -9.24 -8.96
CA LYS A 162 0.40 -10.20 -8.84
C LYS A 162 -0.76 -9.62 -8.04
N ASP A 163 -0.46 -9.00 -6.89
CA ASP A 163 -1.47 -8.36 -6.05
C ASP A 163 -2.13 -7.18 -6.77
N ARG A 164 -1.36 -6.35 -7.48
CA ARG A 164 -1.90 -5.24 -8.29
C ARG A 164 -2.88 -5.74 -9.36
N LYS A 165 -2.51 -6.78 -10.12
CA LYS A 165 -3.39 -7.40 -11.12
C LYS A 165 -4.68 -7.91 -10.47
N ARG A 166 -4.56 -8.63 -9.36
CA ARG A 166 -5.71 -9.14 -8.60
C ARG A 166 -6.64 -8.04 -8.10
N TYR A 167 -6.09 -6.97 -7.51
CA TYR A 167 -6.89 -5.84 -7.02
C TYR A 167 -7.55 -5.07 -8.16
N LYS A 168 -6.87 -4.91 -9.30
CA LYS A 168 -7.45 -4.26 -10.50
C LYS A 168 -8.69 -5.02 -10.98
N LEU A 169 -8.59 -6.34 -11.14
CA LEU A 169 -9.72 -7.18 -11.56
C LEU A 169 -10.92 -7.07 -10.60
N LYS A 170 -10.65 -7.06 -9.29
CA LYS A 170 -11.69 -6.86 -8.27
C LYS A 170 -12.39 -5.50 -8.41
N GLN A 171 -11.62 -4.44 -8.64
CA GLN A 171 -12.15 -3.08 -8.82
C GLN A 171 -13.00 -2.98 -10.09
N GLU A 172 -12.50 -3.49 -11.21
CA GLU A 172 -13.24 -3.51 -12.49
C GLU A 172 -14.58 -4.23 -12.32
N LYS A 173 -14.59 -5.41 -11.70
CA LYS A 173 -15.82 -6.17 -11.42
C LYS A 173 -16.82 -5.39 -10.56
N ALA A 174 -16.35 -4.73 -9.49
CA ALA A 174 -17.22 -3.93 -8.63
C ALA A 174 -17.76 -2.69 -9.36
N ILE A 175 -16.95 -2.03 -10.17
CA ILE A 175 -17.37 -0.87 -10.97
C ILE A 175 -18.45 -1.29 -11.97
N SER A 176 -18.22 -2.36 -12.73
CA SER A 176 -19.20 -2.87 -13.70
C SER A 176 -20.54 -3.23 -13.04
N TYR A 177 -20.51 -3.86 -11.87
CA TYR A 177 -21.74 -4.16 -11.11
C TYR A 177 -22.48 -2.89 -10.66
N ASN A 178 -21.77 -1.95 -10.03
CA ASN A 178 -22.34 -0.74 -9.44
C ASN A 178 -22.84 0.28 -10.47
N LEU A 179 -22.46 0.14 -11.74
CA LEU A 179 -23.00 0.94 -12.84
C LEU A 179 -24.43 0.49 -13.19
N VAL A 180 -24.72 -0.81 -13.09
CA VAL A 180 -25.98 -1.42 -13.51
C VAL A 180 -26.99 -1.49 -12.35
N ILE A 181 -26.55 -1.93 -11.17
CA ILE A 181 -27.42 -2.13 -10.01
C ILE A 181 -27.41 -0.88 -9.12
N LYS A 182 -28.59 -0.41 -8.68
CA LYS A 182 -28.77 0.81 -7.87
C LYS A 182 -29.11 0.55 -6.42
N GLU A 183 -29.85 -0.52 -6.14
CA GLU A 183 -30.33 -0.86 -4.80
C GLU A 183 -29.19 -1.40 -3.93
N ASP A 184 -28.37 -2.27 -4.51
CA ASP A 184 -27.19 -2.86 -3.88
C ASP A 184 -25.87 -2.36 -4.49
N SER A 185 -24.81 -2.46 -3.70
CA SER A 185 -23.47 -2.04 -4.06
C SER A 185 -22.44 -3.13 -3.76
N MET A 186 -21.60 -3.41 -4.75
CA MET A 186 -20.45 -4.30 -4.64
C MET A 186 -19.24 -3.54 -4.11
N CYS A 187 -18.66 -4.04 -3.02
CA CYS A 187 -17.45 -3.51 -2.44
C CYS A 187 -16.22 -3.67 -3.35
N ILE A 188 -15.47 -2.59 -3.60
CA ILE A 188 -14.28 -2.62 -4.48
C ILE A 188 -13.09 -3.44 -3.95
N VAL A 189 -13.13 -3.88 -2.69
CA VAL A 189 -12.02 -4.58 -2.01
C VAL A 189 -12.30 -6.09 -1.90
N CYS A 190 -13.48 -6.46 -1.42
CA CYS A 190 -13.85 -7.86 -1.22
C CYS A 190 -14.83 -8.41 -2.28
N ASN A 191 -15.44 -7.54 -3.09
CA ASN A 191 -16.54 -7.87 -4.02
C ASN A 191 -17.79 -8.48 -3.37
N SER A 192 -17.93 -8.36 -2.04
CA SER A 192 -19.20 -8.65 -1.38
C SER A 192 -20.23 -7.60 -1.77
N ILE A 193 -21.47 -8.06 -1.96
CA ILE A 193 -22.65 -7.22 -2.21
C ILE A 193 -23.24 -6.84 -0.86
N CYS A 194 -23.55 -5.56 -0.69
CA CYS A 194 -24.16 -4.99 0.50
C CYS A 194 -25.09 -3.85 0.06
N LYS A 195 -26.02 -3.44 0.93
CA LYS A 195 -26.90 -2.32 0.62
C LYS A 195 -26.10 -1.05 0.39
N THR A 196 -26.59 -0.18 -0.49
CA THR A 196 -25.84 1.01 -0.91
C THR A 196 -25.55 1.97 0.26
N ASP A 197 -26.49 2.13 1.19
CA ASP A 197 -26.38 2.92 2.42
C ASP A 197 -25.36 2.35 3.43
N GLU A 198 -25.05 1.05 3.37
CA GLU A 198 -24.01 0.39 4.16
C GLU A 198 -22.60 0.51 3.56
N THR A 199 -22.45 1.24 2.44
CA THR A 199 -21.16 1.46 1.79
C THR A 199 -20.59 2.85 2.06
N THR A 200 -19.30 2.89 2.37
CA THR A 200 -18.54 4.14 2.51
C THR A 200 -17.33 4.11 1.59
N ASN A 201 -17.18 5.13 0.74
CA ASN A 201 -16.08 5.23 -0.23
C ASN A 201 -15.93 3.94 -1.07
N LYS A 202 -17.07 3.46 -1.58
CA LYS A 202 -17.21 2.26 -2.42
C LYS A 202 -16.76 0.95 -1.73
N LYS A 203 -16.74 0.92 -0.40
CA LYS A 203 -16.34 -0.24 0.41
C LYS A 203 -17.46 -0.61 1.36
N CYS A 204 -17.67 -1.91 1.58
CA CYS A 204 -18.50 -2.36 2.69
C CYS A 204 -17.89 -1.93 4.04
N GLN A 205 -18.72 -1.79 5.06
CA GLN A 205 -18.30 -1.29 6.37
C GLN A 205 -17.10 -2.05 6.98
N PRO A 206 -17.02 -3.41 6.93
CA PRO A 206 -15.84 -4.12 7.42
C PRO A 206 -14.54 -3.74 6.68
N CYS A 207 -14.60 -3.61 5.34
CA CYS A 207 -13.44 -3.21 4.54
C CYS A 207 -13.05 -1.75 4.80
N TYR A 208 -14.03 -0.86 5.03
CA TYR A 208 -13.77 0.53 5.36
C TYR A 208 -13.11 0.67 6.75
N THR A 209 -13.60 -0.05 7.75
CA THR A 209 -13.00 -0.10 9.09
C THR A 209 -11.57 -0.64 9.04
N ALA A 210 -11.34 -1.76 8.33
CA ALA A 210 -10.00 -2.31 8.13
C ALA A 210 -9.06 -1.29 7.44
N TYR A 211 -9.57 -0.55 6.45
CA TYR A 211 -8.83 0.53 5.80
C TYR A 211 -8.44 1.66 6.78
N LYS A 212 -9.34 2.09 7.67
CA LYS A 212 -9.05 3.13 8.67
C LYS A 212 -8.04 2.65 9.71
N ILE A 213 -8.15 1.41 10.19
CA ILE A 213 -7.16 0.80 11.09
C ILE A 213 -5.79 0.72 10.40
N ALA A 214 -5.74 0.26 9.15
CA ALA A 214 -4.50 0.18 8.39
C ALA A 214 -3.87 1.57 8.18
N GLN A 215 -4.67 2.62 7.94
CA GLN A 215 -4.16 3.99 7.86
C GLN A 215 -3.54 4.46 9.17
N LYS A 216 -4.19 4.22 10.31
CA LYS A 216 -3.66 4.57 11.63
C LYS A 216 -2.37 3.81 11.98
N LYS A 217 -2.22 2.56 11.51
CA LYS A 217 -1.05 1.70 11.74
C LYS A 217 0.12 1.96 10.78
N ARG A 218 -0.08 2.71 9.69
CA ARG A 218 1.06 3.07 8.82
C ARG A 218 1.98 3.95 9.65
N ASN A 219 3.26 3.58 9.75
CA ASN A 219 4.27 4.49 10.29
C ASN A 219 4.06 5.85 9.63
N PRO A 220 3.96 6.95 10.40
CA PRO A 220 3.97 8.26 9.80
C PRO A 220 5.20 8.28 8.89
N LYS A 221 4.97 8.55 7.60
CA LYS A 221 6.10 8.78 6.69
C LYS A 221 6.94 9.83 7.38
N ASP A 222 8.25 9.56 7.52
CA ASP A 222 9.20 10.56 8.00
C ASP A 222 8.83 11.91 7.34
N PRO A 223 8.51 12.95 8.14
CA PRO A 223 7.99 14.22 7.61
C PRO A 223 8.85 14.78 6.48
N TYR A 224 10.17 14.57 6.54
CA TYR A 224 11.08 15.02 5.48
C TYR A 224 10.94 14.19 4.21
N ASN A 225 10.84 12.87 4.31
CA ASN A 225 10.56 11.99 3.17
C ASN A 225 9.20 12.27 2.51
N LYS A 226 8.19 12.63 3.30
CA LYS A 226 6.89 13.07 2.77
C LYS A 226 7.05 14.36 1.96
N HIS A 227 7.73 15.36 2.51
CA HIS A 227 7.94 16.65 1.86
C HIS A 227 8.82 16.54 0.61
N LEU A 228 9.86 15.71 0.64
CA LEU A 228 10.67 15.38 -0.53
C LEU A 228 9.82 14.82 -1.67
N TRP A 229 8.93 13.88 -1.36
CA TRP A 229 8.00 13.32 -2.34
C TRP A 229 7.04 14.39 -2.89
N GLU A 230 6.52 15.28 -2.04
CA GLU A 230 5.63 16.38 -2.44
C GLU A 230 6.36 17.36 -3.39
N CYS A 231 7.61 17.70 -3.08
CA CYS A 231 8.45 18.55 -3.93
C CYS A 231 8.72 17.91 -5.30
N LYS A 232 9.18 16.65 -5.35
CA LYS A 232 9.42 15.91 -6.60
C LYS A 232 8.15 15.73 -7.44
N SER A 233 7.01 15.48 -6.79
CA SER A 233 5.71 15.36 -7.45
C SER A 233 5.26 16.69 -8.04
N SER A 234 5.42 17.78 -7.28
CA SER A 234 5.08 19.15 -7.69
C SER A 234 5.97 19.67 -8.83
N SER A 235 7.28 19.39 -8.80
CA SER A 235 8.20 19.75 -9.88
C SER A 235 7.83 19.05 -11.18
N LYS A 236 7.58 17.73 -11.12
CA LYS A 236 7.15 16.94 -12.28
C LYS A 236 5.85 17.47 -12.89
N LYS A 237 4.84 17.79 -12.06
CA LYS A 237 3.56 18.35 -12.55
C LYS A 237 3.73 19.69 -13.26
N ARG A 238 4.74 20.48 -12.87
CA ARG A 238 5.05 21.79 -13.46
C ARG A 238 6.13 21.74 -14.54
N ASN A 239 6.57 20.54 -14.93
CA ASN A 239 7.66 20.33 -15.89
C ASN A 239 8.97 21.06 -15.53
N LEU A 240 9.36 20.99 -14.24
CA LEU A 240 10.61 21.56 -13.74
C LEU A 240 11.63 20.45 -13.49
N SER A 241 12.88 20.65 -13.93
CA SER A 241 13.96 19.69 -13.64
C SER A 241 14.17 19.54 -12.13
N TRP A 242 14.54 18.34 -11.70
CA TRP A 242 14.90 18.02 -10.32
C TRP A 242 16.23 17.28 -10.34
N GLU A 243 17.30 18.00 -10.06
CA GLU A 243 18.68 17.50 -10.11
C GLU A 243 19.33 17.44 -8.72
N LEU A 244 18.56 17.78 -7.67
CA LEU A 244 19.00 17.63 -6.28
C LEU A 244 19.01 16.15 -5.88
N THR A 245 20.08 15.74 -5.19
CA THR A 245 20.10 14.49 -4.43
C THR A 245 19.12 14.58 -3.25
N ASP A 246 18.73 13.42 -2.73
CA ASP A 246 17.81 13.36 -1.59
C ASP A 246 18.45 14.01 -0.35
N ASP A 247 19.74 13.76 -0.11
CA ASP A 247 20.49 14.33 1.01
C ASP A 247 20.58 15.86 0.94
N THR A 248 20.92 16.43 -0.23
CA THR A 248 20.95 17.89 -0.40
C THR A 248 19.57 18.52 -0.16
N ALA A 249 18.49 17.88 -0.63
CA ALA A 249 17.14 18.37 -0.35
C ALA A 249 16.79 18.31 1.14
N LEU A 250 17.19 17.25 1.84
CA LEU A 250 17.00 17.10 3.28
C LEU A 250 17.78 18.16 4.08
N GLU A 251 19.00 18.49 3.67
CA GLU A 251 19.79 19.58 4.26
C GLU A 251 19.10 20.93 4.07
N LEU A 252 18.58 21.21 2.87
CA LEU A 252 17.81 22.44 2.61
C LEU A 252 16.55 22.52 3.50
N PHE A 253 15.83 21.42 3.71
CA PHE A 253 14.67 21.42 4.61
C PHE A 253 15.03 21.72 6.08
N LYS A 254 16.25 21.39 6.50
CA LYS A 254 16.75 21.62 7.87
C LYS A 254 17.45 22.97 8.02
N GLY A 255 17.96 23.54 6.93
CA GLY A 255 18.66 24.82 6.95
C GLY A 255 17.75 25.99 7.30
N SER A 256 18.34 27.06 7.86
CA SER A 256 17.65 28.33 8.11
C SER A 256 17.17 28.97 6.81
N CYS A 257 16.09 29.76 6.89
CA CYS A 257 15.57 30.47 5.73
C CYS A 257 16.61 31.44 5.18
N HIS A 258 16.91 31.33 3.88
CA HIS A 258 17.84 32.17 3.16
C HIS A 258 17.49 33.67 3.20
N TYR A 259 16.20 33.99 3.25
CA TYR A 259 15.74 35.39 3.21
C TYR A 259 15.66 36.05 4.57
N CYS A 260 15.14 35.37 5.60
CA CYS A 260 14.88 35.99 6.90
C CYS A 260 15.69 35.39 8.05
N GLY A 261 16.55 34.42 7.78
CA GLY A 261 17.36 33.72 8.78
C GLY A 261 16.57 32.80 9.72
N HIS A 262 15.23 32.79 9.67
CA HIS A 262 14.43 31.99 10.59
C HIS A 262 14.60 30.49 10.35
N SER A 263 14.97 29.77 11.40
CA SER A 263 15.02 28.30 11.40
C SER A 263 13.66 27.74 11.80
N LYS A 264 13.03 26.98 10.89
CA LYS A 264 11.85 26.16 11.19
C LYS A 264 12.28 24.70 11.28
N THR A 265 11.48 23.89 11.96
CA THR A 265 11.67 22.43 11.98
C THR A 265 11.69 21.81 10.58
N GLN A 266 10.96 22.40 9.62
CA GLN A 266 10.94 21.94 8.24
C GLN A 266 10.67 23.10 7.26
N ASN A 267 11.73 23.66 6.69
CA ASN A 267 11.65 24.64 5.60
C ASN A 267 11.32 23.96 4.26
N GLY A 268 10.88 24.76 3.29
CA GLY A 268 10.76 24.36 1.90
C GLY A 268 12.00 24.78 1.09
N ILE A 269 11.90 24.62 -0.23
CA ILE A 269 12.95 25.03 -1.17
C ILE A 269 12.37 26.10 -2.11
N ASP A 270 12.96 27.30 -2.09
CA ASP A 270 12.69 28.34 -3.08
C ASP A 270 13.70 28.27 -4.23
N ARG A 271 13.28 28.69 -5.42
CA ARG A 271 14.11 28.78 -6.62
C ARG A 271 14.43 30.25 -6.87
N LYS A 272 15.72 30.62 -6.85
CA LYS A 272 16.19 31.99 -7.11
C LYS A 272 15.65 32.49 -8.45
N ASN A 273 15.84 31.70 -9.51
CA ASN A 273 15.21 31.91 -10.81
C ASN A 273 14.04 30.93 -10.99
N ASN A 274 12.83 31.47 -11.08
CA ASN A 274 11.59 30.70 -11.25
C ASN A 274 11.44 30.00 -12.61
N ASN A 275 12.22 30.42 -13.62
CA ASN A 275 12.24 29.81 -14.95
C ASN A 275 13.14 28.57 -15.02
N LEU A 276 14.00 28.38 -14.01
CA LEU A 276 14.87 27.20 -13.90
C LEU A 276 14.27 26.17 -12.94
N GLY A 277 14.75 24.92 -13.05
CA GLY A 277 14.37 23.82 -12.18
C GLY A 277 15.05 23.85 -10.80
N TYR A 278 14.93 22.74 -10.09
CA TYR A 278 15.59 22.49 -8.82
C TYR A 278 17.00 21.93 -9.09
N ILE A 279 17.91 22.85 -9.39
CA ILE A 279 19.33 22.57 -9.68
C ILE A 279 20.22 23.24 -8.64
N THR A 280 21.40 22.67 -8.39
CA THR A 280 22.40 23.23 -7.48
C THR A 280 22.73 24.67 -7.89
N GLY A 281 22.82 25.58 -6.92
CA GLY A 281 23.06 27.02 -7.16
C GLY A 281 21.80 27.86 -7.44
N ASN A 282 20.73 27.27 -7.99
CA ASN A 282 19.45 27.96 -8.21
C ASN A 282 18.47 27.81 -7.03
N VAL A 283 18.76 26.97 -6.04
CA VAL A 283 17.86 26.67 -4.93
C VAL A 283 18.39 27.18 -3.60
N VAL A 284 17.47 27.53 -2.69
CA VAL A 284 17.79 27.93 -1.32
C VAL A 284 16.76 27.38 -0.33
N SER A 285 17.18 27.16 0.92
CA SER A 285 16.24 26.89 2.01
C SER A 285 15.36 28.11 2.22
N CYS A 286 14.04 27.91 2.29
CA CYS A 286 13.11 29.01 2.42
C CYS A 286 11.91 28.65 3.27
N CYS A 287 11.57 29.50 4.22
CA CYS A 287 10.32 29.37 4.96
C CYS A 287 9.13 29.67 4.04
N SER A 288 7.96 29.13 4.39
CA SER A 288 6.73 29.32 3.62
C SER A 288 6.38 30.80 3.40
N THR A 289 6.57 31.65 4.41
CA THR A 289 6.25 33.07 4.34
C THR A 289 7.07 33.79 3.27
N CYS A 290 8.42 33.70 3.33
CA CYS A 290 9.28 34.34 2.33
C CYS A 290 9.04 33.77 0.92
N ASN A 291 8.81 32.46 0.80
CA ASN A 291 8.53 31.83 -0.49
C ASN A 291 7.23 32.37 -1.10
N MET A 292 6.19 32.60 -0.30
CA MET A 292 4.94 33.21 -0.74
C MET A 292 5.07 34.70 -1.08
N MET A 293 5.87 35.45 -0.31
CA MET A 293 6.14 36.87 -0.57
C MET A 293 6.92 37.06 -1.88
N LYS A 294 7.93 36.23 -2.13
CA LYS A 294 8.69 36.24 -3.38
C LYS A 294 7.83 35.74 -4.53
N TYR A 295 7.25 34.54 -4.41
CA TYR A 295 6.44 33.87 -5.44
C TYR A 295 7.09 33.92 -6.82
N THR A 296 6.66 34.84 -7.70
CA THR A 296 7.18 35.01 -9.07
C THR A 296 8.22 36.12 -9.22
N LEU A 297 8.43 36.94 -8.18
CA LEU A 297 9.43 38.00 -8.20
C LEU A 297 10.83 37.42 -8.45
N GLY A 298 11.62 38.15 -9.23
CA GLY A 298 13.04 37.86 -9.41
C GLY A 298 13.77 37.94 -8.09
N TYR A 299 14.82 37.13 -7.94
CA TYR A 299 15.59 37.05 -6.70
C TYR A 299 16.11 38.41 -6.22
N ASP A 300 16.76 39.19 -7.09
CA ASP A 300 17.29 40.51 -6.73
C ASP A 300 16.19 41.56 -6.55
N ASP A 301 15.15 41.51 -7.37
CA ASP A 301 14.03 42.44 -7.28
C ASP A 301 13.26 42.28 -5.96
N PHE A 302 13.15 41.05 -5.47
CA PHE A 302 12.55 40.78 -4.16
C PHE A 302 13.30 41.53 -3.04
N PHE A 303 14.63 41.47 -3.02
CA PHE A 303 15.43 42.19 -2.04
C PHE A 303 15.29 43.71 -2.16
N LYS A 304 15.31 44.25 -3.38
CA LYS A 304 15.09 45.69 -3.62
C LYS A 304 13.72 46.15 -3.13
N ILE A 305 12.67 45.36 -3.40
CA ILE A 305 11.30 45.63 -2.94
C ILE A 305 11.23 45.62 -1.42
N ILE A 306 11.80 44.61 -0.76
CA ILE A 306 11.82 44.50 0.71
C ILE A 306 12.53 45.69 1.33
N ASN A 307 13.69 46.09 0.80
CA ASN A 307 14.43 47.25 1.27
C ASN A 307 13.55 48.51 1.29
N ILE A 308 12.92 48.82 0.16
CA ILE A 308 12.07 50.02 0.00
C ILE A 308 10.87 49.98 0.95
N ILE A 309 10.18 48.84 1.04
CA ILE A 309 9.03 48.71 1.94
C ILE A 309 9.49 48.85 3.41
N SER A 310 10.61 48.24 3.80
CA SER A 310 11.14 48.32 5.16
C SER A 310 11.51 49.75 5.54
N LEU A 311 12.28 50.45 4.71
CA LEU A 311 12.72 51.84 4.96
C LEU A 311 11.54 52.81 5.14
N ARG A 312 10.46 52.63 4.37
CA ARG A 312 9.26 53.47 4.49
C ARG A 312 8.41 53.08 5.70
N MET A 313 8.12 51.80 5.89
CA MET A 313 7.20 51.34 6.93
C MET A 313 7.79 51.31 8.34
N CYS A 314 9.10 51.04 8.47
CA CYS A 314 9.76 50.78 9.75
C CYS A 314 10.57 51.98 10.24
N PHE A 315 11.18 52.75 9.32
CA PHE A 315 12.12 53.80 9.68
C PHE A 315 11.62 55.21 9.37
N HIS A 316 10.39 55.36 8.84
CA HIS A 316 9.77 56.65 8.50
C HIS A 316 10.68 57.59 7.69
N SER A 317 11.64 57.03 6.97
CA SER A 317 12.61 57.82 6.24
C SER A 317 11.92 58.47 5.06
N ASN A 318 11.93 59.81 5.00
CA ASN A 318 11.58 60.59 3.82
C ASN A 318 12.64 60.45 2.71
N HIS A 319 13.40 59.34 2.71
CA HIS A 319 14.14 58.92 1.55
C HIS A 319 13.10 58.70 0.46
N THR A 320 12.88 59.75 -0.34
CA THR A 320 12.78 59.61 -1.78
C THR A 320 13.96 58.73 -2.12
N VAL A 321 13.71 57.42 -2.19
CA VAL A 321 14.72 56.47 -2.61
C VAL A 321 15.10 57.04 -3.96
N LYS A 322 16.30 57.64 -4.06
CA LYS A 322 16.92 58.02 -5.32
C LYS A 322 17.17 56.69 -6.01
N LEU A 323 16.09 56.19 -6.58
CA LEU A 323 16.00 54.95 -7.31
C LEU A 323 16.77 55.24 -8.57
N ASN A 324 18.09 55.03 -8.51
CA ASN A 324 18.97 55.04 -9.68
C ASN A 324 18.46 54.04 -10.75
N ASN A 325 17.52 53.16 -10.38
CA ASN A 325 16.73 52.30 -11.26
C ASN A 325 15.26 52.72 -11.21
N SER A 326 14.67 53.11 -12.35
CA SER A 326 13.28 53.56 -12.48
C SER A 326 12.29 52.75 -11.61
N PRO A 327 11.60 53.36 -10.61
CA PRO A 327 10.65 52.70 -9.70
C PRO A 327 9.59 51.85 -10.42
N ASN A 328 9.26 52.21 -11.67
CA ASN A 328 8.28 51.57 -12.54
C ASN A 328 8.65 50.11 -12.90
N VAL A 329 9.92 49.71 -12.74
CA VAL A 329 10.36 48.32 -12.99
C VAL A 329 9.96 47.40 -11.83
N LEU A 330 10.10 47.87 -10.59
CA LEU A 330 9.89 47.07 -9.38
C LEU A 330 8.43 47.11 -8.89
N PHE A 331 7.81 48.28 -8.92
CA PHE A 331 6.45 48.49 -8.45
C PHE A 331 5.51 48.77 -9.61
N LYS A 332 4.31 48.17 -9.53
CA LYS A 332 3.28 48.31 -10.54
C LYS A 332 1.95 48.62 -9.88
N CYS A 333 1.20 49.54 -10.47
CA CYS A 333 -0.22 49.72 -10.20
C CYS A 333 -1.05 48.95 -11.23
N ALA A 334 -2.36 48.80 -10.99
CA ALA A 334 -3.23 48.08 -11.90
C ALA A 334 -3.23 48.74 -13.29
N LYS A 335 -3.07 47.92 -14.34
CA LYS A 335 -3.06 48.41 -15.73
C LYS A 335 -4.40 49.01 -16.17
N PHE A 336 -5.50 48.55 -15.57
CA PHE A 336 -6.85 49.01 -15.83
C PHE A 336 -7.47 49.59 -14.56
N GLN A 337 -8.23 50.67 -14.71
CA GLN A 337 -8.92 51.30 -13.59
C GLN A 337 -10.13 50.45 -13.18
N HIS A 338 -9.93 49.53 -12.24
CA HIS A 338 -11.06 48.81 -11.64
C HIS A 338 -12.02 49.79 -10.98
N THR A 339 -13.29 49.77 -11.39
CA THR A 339 -14.35 50.62 -10.81
C THR A 339 -14.83 50.08 -9.46
N TYR A 340 -15.59 50.88 -8.73
CA TYR A 340 -16.26 50.48 -7.49
C TYR A 340 -17.06 49.17 -7.66
N ASN A 341 -17.88 49.10 -8.72
CA ASN A 341 -18.65 47.90 -9.06
C ASN A 341 -17.77 46.69 -9.41
N THR A 342 -16.60 46.92 -10.01
CA THR A 342 -15.64 45.83 -10.28
C THR A 342 -15.12 45.22 -8.98
N TYR A 343 -14.84 46.04 -7.95
CA TYR A 343 -14.42 45.54 -6.64
C TYR A 343 -15.53 44.77 -5.93
N ILE A 344 -16.77 45.26 -5.96
CA ILE A 344 -17.92 44.54 -5.38
C ILE A 344 -18.06 43.16 -6.04
N ASN A 345 -18.05 43.11 -7.37
CA ASN A 345 -18.31 41.86 -8.08
C ASN A 345 -17.14 40.88 -7.99
N ASN A 346 -15.90 41.34 -8.22
CA ASN A 346 -14.76 40.43 -8.35
C ASN A 346 -14.09 40.12 -7.02
N SER A 347 -14.07 41.12 -6.12
CA SER A 347 -13.36 41.03 -4.85
C SER A 347 -14.29 40.65 -3.71
N CYS A 348 -15.47 41.26 -3.61
CA CYS A 348 -16.36 41.05 -2.47
C CYS A 348 -17.21 39.78 -2.62
N LYS A 349 -17.98 39.64 -3.71
CA LYS A 349 -18.87 38.48 -3.91
C LYS A 349 -18.13 37.14 -3.88
N ASN A 350 -16.99 37.05 -4.57
CA ASN A 350 -16.19 35.81 -4.63
C ASN A 350 -15.58 35.40 -3.30
N ARG A 351 -15.46 36.33 -2.33
CA ARG A 351 -14.82 36.09 -1.03
C ARG A 351 -15.77 36.27 0.14
N ASN A 352 -17.07 36.46 -0.13
CA ASN A 352 -18.11 36.75 0.85
C ASN A 352 -17.73 37.92 1.80
N LEU A 353 -17.30 39.03 1.22
CA LEU A 353 -16.98 40.27 1.93
C LEU A 353 -18.02 41.35 1.65
N LEU A 354 -18.14 42.33 2.54
CA LEU A 354 -18.95 43.52 2.36
C LEU A 354 -18.12 44.73 1.91
N MET A 355 -18.71 45.57 1.05
CA MET A 355 -18.18 46.88 0.68
C MET A 355 -18.87 47.95 1.53
N ASN A 356 -18.23 48.33 2.63
CA ASN A 356 -18.75 49.36 3.55
C ASN A 356 -18.11 50.75 3.30
N LEU A 357 -17.24 50.86 2.29
CA LEU A 357 -16.84 52.15 1.74
C LEU A 357 -17.94 52.64 0.81
N ASN A 358 -18.27 53.93 0.86
CA ASN A 358 -19.04 54.53 -0.23
C ASN A 358 -18.16 54.77 -1.47
N GLU A 359 -18.77 55.11 -2.60
CA GLU A 359 -18.05 55.27 -3.87
C GLU A 359 -17.01 56.41 -3.84
N GLU A 360 -17.31 57.51 -3.16
CA GLU A 360 -16.39 58.64 -2.98
C GLU A 360 -15.13 58.24 -2.19
N GLN A 361 -15.32 57.57 -1.05
CA GLN A 361 -14.23 57.02 -0.21
C GLN A 361 -13.40 56.00 -0.98
N PHE A 362 -14.04 55.16 -1.79
CA PHE A 362 -13.32 54.21 -2.63
C PHE A 362 -12.39 54.92 -3.61
N TYR A 363 -12.87 55.94 -4.34
CA TYR A 363 -12.02 56.66 -5.29
C TYR A 363 -10.98 57.55 -4.61
N SER A 364 -11.24 58.08 -3.41
CA SER A 364 -10.23 58.87 -2.67
C SER A 364 -9.01 58.03 -2.32
N PHE A 365 -9.19 56.79 -1.84
CA PHE A 365 -8.09 55.86 -1.63
C PHE A 365 -7.30 55.59 -2.91
N LYS A 366 -7.97 55.46 -4.05
CA LYS A 366 -7.28 55.19 -5.32
C LYS A 366 -6.40 56.34 -5.81
N GLN A 367 -6.65 57.57 -5.35
CA GLN A 367 -5.89 58.77 -5.70
C GLN A 367 -4.74 59.08 -4.73
N MET A 368 -4.36 58.12 -3.87
CA MET A 368 -3.26 58.27 -2.93
C MET A 368 -2.08 57.35 -3.29
N GLU A 369 -0.87 57.76 -2.88
CA GLU A 369 0.33 56.92 -2.99
C GLU A 369 0.16 55.60 -2.24
N CYS A 370 0.80 54.54 -2.71
CA CYS A 370 0.83 53.26 -1.99
C CYS A 370 1.33 53.47 -0.55
N TYR A 371 0.53 53.03 0.43
CA TYR A 371 0.84 53.14 1.84
C TYR A 371 2.18 52.47 2.20
N TYR A 372 2.49 51.34 1.57
CA TYR A 372 3.66 50.52 1.90
C TYR A 372 4.97 51.01 1.28
N CYS A 373 4.97 51.41 0.01
CA CYS A 373 6.20 51.76 -0.72
C CYS A 373 6.22 53.18 -1.28
N GLY A 374 5.09 53.89 -1.28
CA GLY A 374 4.97 55.23 -1.87
C GLY A 374 4.79 55.30 -3.36
N TYR A 375 4.84 54.17 -4.06
CA TYR A 375 4.65 54.16 -5.48
C TYR A 375 3.21 54.57 -5.84
N PHE A 376 3.05 55.53 -6.75
CA PHE A 376 1.73 55.99 -7.22
C PHE A 376 1.46 55.67 -8.70
N GLY A 377 2.47 55.18 -9.43
CA GLY A 377 2.35 54.82 -10.84
C GLY A 377 2.22 56.02 -11.78
N GLU A 378 2.44 55.77 -13.08
CA GLU A 378 2.32 56.80 -14.13
C GLU A 378 0.87 57.31 -14.25
N ASN A 379 -0.10 56.42 -14.07
CA ASN A 379 -1.54 56.72 -14.15
C ASN A 379 -2.12 57.32 -12.85
N LYS A 380 -1.29 57.58 -11.83
CA LYS A 380 -1.71 58.14 -10.53
C LYS A 380 -2.94 57.46 -9.94
N ASN A 381 -2.93 56.12 -9.93
CA ASN A 381 -4.09 55.33 -9.54
C ASN A 381 -3.67 54.02 -8.87
N CYS A 382 -3.83 53.95 -7.55
CA CYS A 382 -3.56 52.77 -6.74
C CYS A 382 -4.77 51.84 -6.65
N GLY A 383 -4.51 50.58 -6.29
CA GLY A 383 -5.56 49.71 -5.78
C GLY A 383 -5.84 49.99 -4.31
N ILE A 384 -6.76 49.22 -3.75
CA ILE A 384 -7.05 49.21 -2.30
C ILE A 384 -6.62 47.86 -1.74
N ASP A 385 -5.80 47.90 -0.68
CA ASP A 385 -5.50 46.74 0.16
C ASP A 385 -6.22 46.83 1.50
N ARG A 386 -6.46 45.67 2.11
CA ARG A 386 -7.07 45.54 3.43
C ARG A 386 -6.00 45.18 4.46
N LEU A 387 -5.87 45.97 5.52
CA LEU A 387 -4.87 45.78 6.57
C LEU A 387 -4.98 44.39 7.21
N ASP A 388 -6.22 43.92 7.40
CA ASP A 388 -6.56 42.54 7.69
C ASP A 388 -7.46 41.98 6.57
N SER A 389 -6.99 40.93 5.89
CA SER A 389 -7.70 40.29 4.79
C SER A 389 -8.94 39.48 5.22
N SER A 390 -9.14 39.25 6.52
CA SER A 390 -10.35 38.63 7.07
C SER A 390 -11.47 39.63 7.36
N VAL A 391 -11.17 40.94 7.36
CA VAL A 391 -12.12 42.01 7.65
C VAL A 391 -12.63 42.64 6.35
N ASP A 392 -13.87 43.13 6.36
CA ASP A 392 -14.53 43.79 5.23
C ASP A 392 -13.82 45.07 4.76
N TYR A 393 -14.27 45.62 3.63
CA TYR A 393 -13.80 46.91 3.14
C TYR A 393 -14.44 48.05 3.95
N THR A 394 -13.72 48.54 4.97
CA THR A 394 -14.12 49.68 5.80
C THR A 394 -13.04 50.77 5.77
N ILE A 395 -13.39 52.00 6.16
CA ILE A 395 -12.44 53.12 6.20
C ILE A 395 -11.22 52.79 7.07
N ALA A 396 -11.43 52.14 8.22
CA ALA A 396 -10.37 51.80 9.16
C ALA A 396 -9.48 50.62 8.70
N ASN A 397 -9.98 49.78 7.78
CA ASN A 397 -9.25 48.59 7.29
C ASN A 397 -8.66 48.78 5.89
N CYS A 398 -9.02 49.85 5.17
CA CYS A 398 -8.58 50.06 3.79
C CYS A 398 -7.43 51.07 3.69
N ILE A 399 -6.51 50.81 2.76
CA ILE A 399 -5.38 51.68 2.44
C ILE A 399 -5.09 51.69 0.93
N PRO A 400 -4.49 52.77 0.39
CA PRO A 400 -3.98 52.77 -0.97
C PRO A 400 -2.82 51.79 -1.11
N CYS A 401 -2.83 50.96 -2.15
CA CYS A 401 -1.80 49.96 -2.34
C CYS A 401 -1.53 49.65 -3.82
N CYS A 402 -0.25 49.64 -4.20
CA CYS A 402 0.15 49.16 -5.52
C CYS A 402 0.02 47.63 -5.60
N THR A 403 -0.08 47.11 -6.81
CA THR A 403 -0.22 45.66 -7.06
C THR A 403 0.95 44.88 -6.50
N THR A 404 2.18 45.38 -6.63
CA THR A 404 3.38 44.71 -6.10
C THR A 404 3.31 44.55 -4.58
N CYS A 405 3.01 45.61 -3.82
CA CYS A 405 2.96 45.51 -2.36
C CYS A 405 1.79 44.65 -1.88
N ASN A 406 0.61 44.77 -2.49
CA ASN A 406 -0.54 43.92 -2.18
C ASN A 406 -0.19 42.44 -2.40
N PHE A 407 0.54 42.17 -3.48
CA PHE A 407 1.02 40.85 -3.80
C PHE A 407 2.08 40.32 -2.83
N VAL A 408 3.02 41.15 -2.38
CA VAL A 408 4.04 40.76 -1.40
C VAL A 408 3.41 40.54 -0.02
N LYS A 409 2.44 41.38 0.39
CA LYS A 409 1.72 41.22 1.65
C LYS A 409 0.79 40.01 1.67
N ARG A 410 0.11 39.72 0.54
CA ARG A 410 -0.94 38.70 0.45
C ARG A 410 -1.99 38.91 1.55
N ASP A 411 -2.24 37.87 2.33
CA ASP A 411 -3.18 37.81 3.44
C ASP A 411 -2.52 38.05 4.81
N LEU A 412 -1.22 38.37 4.85
CA LEU A 412 -0.55 38.68 6.12
C LEU A 412 -1.18 39.92 6.77
N PRO A 413 -1.63 39.83 8.05
CA PRO A 413 -2.06 41.01 8.79
C PRO A 413 -0.92 42.04 8.90
N LEU A 414 -1.27 43.33 8.87
CA LEU A 414 -0.30 44.45 8.83
C LEU A 414 0.88 44.29 9.80
N GLY A 415 0.62 43.97 11.07
CA GLY A 415 1.68 43.83 12.09
C GLY A 415 2.67 42.72 11.73
N LYS A 416 2.18 41.55 11.31
CA LYS A 416 3.02 40.43 10.88
C LYS A 416 3.80 40.77 9.61
N PHE A 417 3.16 41.45 8.68
CA PHE A 417 3.82 41.92 7.45
C PHE A 417 4.98 42.87 7.77
N LYS A 418 4.75 43.91 8.58
CA LYS A 418 5.76 44.89 8.98
C LYS A 418 6.94 44.21 9.70
N THR A 419 6.67 43.36 10.70
CA THR A 419 7.71 42.62 11.42
C THR A 419 8.53 41.75 10.48
N HIS A 420 7.89 41.04 9.55
CA HIS A 420 8.60 40.09 8.70
C HIS A 420 9.41 40.77 7.59
N VAL A 421 8.90 41.85 6.99
CA VAL A 421 9.67 42.69 6.07
C VAL A 421 10.90 43.26 6.77
N ASN A 422 10.75 43.77 8.00
CA ASN A 422 11.87 44.27 8.79
C ASN A 422 12.90 43.17 9.08
N GLN A 423 12.46 41.97 9.45
CA GLN A 423 13.35 40.84 9.69
C GLN A 423 14.17 40.45 8.45
N ILE A 424 13.56 40.42 7.27
CA ILE A 424 14.29 40.19 6.02
C ILE A 424 15.28 41.34 5.80
N TYR A 425 14.86 42.58 6.04
CA TYR A 425 15.73 43.74 5.86
C TYR A 425 16.98 43.69 6.77
N THR A 426 16.79 43.57 8.09
CA THR A 426 17.90 43.54 9.05
C THR A 426 18.87 42.38 8.79
N PHE A 427 18.34 41.21 8.43
CA PHE A 427 19.16 40.03 8.13
C PHE A 427 20.07 40.20 6.89
N ASN A 428 19.69 41.04 5.92
CA ASN A 428 20.41 41.14 4.64
C ASN A 428 21.11 42.49 4.42
N PHE A 429 20.69 43.56 5.07
CA PHE A 429 21.17 44.92 4.80
C PHE A 429 21.83 45.62 5.99
N GLU A 430 21.56 45.18 7.24
CA GLU A 430 22.12 45.79 8.46
C GLU A 430 23.21 44.91 9.12
N LYS A 431 23.99 44.18 8.32
CA LYS A 431 25.09 43.36 8.83
C LYS A 431 26.34 44.17 9.17
#